data_AF-A0A165BKT3-F1
#
_entry.id   AF-A0A165BKT3-F1
#
_cell.length_a   1.000
_cell.length_b   1.000
_cell.length_c   1.000
_cell.angle_alpha   90.00
_cell.angle_beta   90.00
_cell.angle_gamma   90.00
#
_symmetry.space_group_name_H-M   'P 1'
#
loop_
_entity.id
_entity.type
_entity.pdbx_description
1 polymer ?
#
loop_
_entity_poly.entity_id
_entity_poly.type
_entity_poly.pdbx_seq_one_letter_code
_entity_poly.pdbx_strand_id
1 'polypeptide(L)'
;MASEPVKALTSCGISEAYAEELATRHKSEHERMIKDPVGFIEDHWYADINLGSLTNVYNLSEMRDAFLKLHIKPDLAEAITKRSGHDEQQFGHRDAVEWAVIAISGQHQRASKA
;
A
#
# COMPACT_ATOMS: atom_id res chain seq x y z
N MET A 1 -0.37 11.62 19.81
CA MET A 1 0.18 10.24 19.67
C MET A 1 -0.71 9.51 18.70
N ALA A 2 -0.15 8.91 17.64
CA ALA A 2 -0.92 8.10 16.70
C ALA A 2 -1.57 6.89 17.41
N SER A 3 -2.80 6.54 17.03
CA SER A 3 -3.50 5.37 17.56
C SER A 3 -2.83 4.08 17.07
N GLU A 4 -3.04 2.97 17.77
CA GLU A 4 -2.51 1.65 17.36
C GLU A 4 -2.86 1.23 15.93
N PRO A 5 -4.10 1.37 15.41
CA PRO A 5 -4.40 1.05 14.02
C PRO A 5 -3.61 1.94 13.05
N VAL A 6 -3.46 3.23 13.35
CA VAL A 6 -2.66 4.15 12.51
C VAL A 6 -1.19 3.71 12.47
N LYS A 7 -0.63 3.32 13.62
CA LYS A 7 0.74 2.77 13.68
C LYS A 7 0.89 1.49 12.86
N ALA A 8 -0.08 0.58 12.92
CA ALA A 8 -0.06 -0.66 12.16
C ALA A 8 -0.05 -0.40 10.65
N LEU A 9 -0.96 0.44 10.15
CA LEU A 9 -1.04 0.78 8.73
C LEU A 9 0.20 1.55 8.24
N THR A 10 0.69 2.52 9.02
CA THR A 10 1.87 3.32 8.65
C THR A 10 3.18 2.50 8.70
N SER A 11 3.25 1.45 9.51
CA SER A 11 4.37 0.50 9.53
C SER A 11 4.46 -0.33 8.25
N CYS A 12 3.33 -0.54 7.57
CA CYS A 12 3.26 -1.22 6.27
C CYS A 12 3.65 -0.29 5.11
N GLY A 13 3.88 1.00 5.37
CA GLY A 13 4.23 1.98 4.34
C GLY A 13 3.04 2.76 3.79
N ILE A 14 1.88 2.75 4.45
CA ILE A 14 0.77 3.65 4.13
C ILE A 14 1.03 5.05 4.69
N SER A 15 0.60 6.09 3.95
CA SER A 15 0.70 7.48 4.41
C SER A 15 -0.10 7.70 5.70
N GLU A 16 0.40 8.57 6.59
CA GLU A 16 -0.23 8.82 7.88
C GLU A 16 -1.63 9.41 7.73
N ALA A 17 -1.81 10.39 6.84
CA ALA A 17 -3.12 11.01 6.59
C ALA A 17 -4.18 9.98 6.17
N TYR A 18 -3.83 9.04 5.29
CA TYR A 18 -4.76 8.00 4.85
C TYR A 18 -5.00 6.95 5.95
N ALA A 19 -3.98 6.58 6.72
CA ALA A 19 -4.14 5.69 7.87
C ALA A 19 -5.08 6.29 8.94
N GLU A 20 -4.99 7.60 9.21
CA GLU A 20 -5.88 8.32 10.12
C GLU A 20 -7.32 8.37 9.61
N GLU A 21 -7.50 8.61 8.30
CA GLU A 21 -8.81 8.55 7.65
C GLU A 21 -9.45 7.16 7.80
N LEU A 22 -8.71 6.11 7.45
CA LEU A 22 -9.18 4.73 7.55
C LEU A 22 -9.54 4.35 8.99
N ALA A 23 -8.68 4.68 9.95
CA ALA A 23 -8.96 4.45 11.37
C ALA A 23 -10.20 5.25 11.84
N THR A 24 -10.46 6.43 11.30
CA THR A 24 -11.65 7.21 11.68
C THR A 24 -12.92 6.62 11.07
N ARG A 25 -12.87 6.17 9.82
CA ARG A 25 -14.02 5.64 9.07
C ARG A 25 -14.38 4.20 9.48
N HIS A 26 -13.40 3.36 9.77
CA HIS A 26 -13.57 1.93 10.03
C HIS A 26 -13.28 1.56 11.49
N LYS A 27 -13.90 2.28 12.45
CA LYS A 27 -13.68 2.05 13.89
C LYS A 27 -13.96 0.62 14.35
N SER A 28 -14.94 -0.04 13.76
CA SER A 28 -15.29 -1.44 14.06
C SER A 28 -14.23 -2.44 13.60
N GLU A 29 -13.32 -2.05 12.70
CA GLU A 29 -12.28 -2.91 12.15
C GLU A 29 -10.89 -2.61 12.71
N HIS A 30 -10.77 -1.81 13.78
CA HIS A 30 -9.48 -1.47 14.40
C HIS A 30 -8.67 -2.70 14.79
N GLU A 31 -9.31 -3.71 15.38
CA GLU A 31 -8.62 -4.96 15.75
C GLU A 31 -8.05 -5.67 14.52
N ARG A 32 -8.78 -5.64 13.40
CA ARG A 32 -8.33 -6.20 12.13
C ARG A 32 -7.15 -5.41 11.57
N MET A 33 -7.22 -4.08 11.55
CA MET A 33 -6.11 -3.23 11.12
C MET A 33 -4.82 -3.49 11.91
N ILE A 34 -4.93 -3.84 13.20
CA ILE A 34 -3.77 -4.13 14.05
C ILE A 34 -3.21 -5.53 13.77
N LYS A 35 -4.08 -6.55 13.68
CA LYS A 35 -3.66 -7.96 13.52
C LYS A 35 -3.27 -8.32 12.09
N ASP A 36 -3.93 -7.73 11.11
CA ASP A 36 -3.74 -7.96 9.69
C ASP A 36 -3.91 -6.64 8.90
N PRO A 37 -2.95 -5.71 9.06
CA PRO A 37 -3.00 -4.42 8.37
C PRO A 37 -2.99 -4.58 6.84
N VAL A 38 -2.23 -5.55 6.32
CA VAL A 38 -2.09 -5.77 4.88
C VAL A 38 -3.40 -6.27 4.28
N GLY A 39 -4.00 -7.32 4.85
CA GLY A 39 -5.26 -7.86 4.34
C GLY A 39 -6.43 -6.88 4.50
N PHE A 40 -6.43 -6.04 5.55
CA PHE A 40 -7.40 -4.96 5.66
C PHE A 40 -7.25 -3.93 4.50
N ILE A 41 -6.04 -3.48 4.21
CA ILE A 41 -5.78 -2.49 3.16
C ILE A 41 -6.13 -3.05 1.78
N GLU A 42 -5.73 -4.30 1.50
CA GLU A 42 -6.02 -4.97 0.23
C GLU A 42 -7.52 -5.01 -0.05
N ASP A 43 -8.32 -5.52 0.90
CA ASP A 43 -9.77 -5.56 0.78
C ASP A 43 -10.38 -4.16 0.60
N HIS A 44 -9.86 -3.17 1.34
CA HIS A 44 -10.32 -1.80 1.23
C HIS A 44 -10.04 -1.20 -0.16
N TRP A 45 -8.85 -1.43 -0.72
CA TRP A 45 -8.50 -0.96 -2.06
C TRP A 45 -9.37 -1.57 -3.15
N TYR A 46 -9.64 -2.88 -3.09
CA TYR A 46 -10.54 -3.52 -4.04
C TYR A 46 -12.00 -3.05 -3.89
N ALA A 47 -12.42 -2.62 -2.70
CA ALA A 47 -13.78 -2.16 -2.45
C ALA A 47 -14.01 -0.68 -2.77
N ASP A 48 -13.02 0.20 -2.57
CA ASP A 48 -13.25 1.65 -2.49
C ASP A 48 -12.34 2.50 -3.39
N ILE A 49 -11.24 1.94 -3.94
CA ILE A 49 -10.32 2.74 -4.77
C ILE A 49 -10.65 2.63 -6.26
N ASN A 50 -10.83 3.81 -6.87
CA ASN A 50 -10.86 3.95 -8.32
C ASN A 50 -9.47 4.31 -8.87
N LEU A 51 -8.76 3.32 -9.40
CA LEU A 51 -7.44 3.51 -10.03
C LEU A 51 -7.52 4.13 -11.43
N GLY A 52 -8.70 4.18 -12.04
CA GLY A 52 -8.90 4.62 -13.42
C GLY A 52 -8.08 3.77 -14.40
N SER A 53 -7.30 4.41 -15.26
CA SER A 53 -6.43 3.70 -16.23
C SER A 53 -5.22 2.99 -15.62
N LEU A 54 -4.95 3.17 -14.33
CA LEU A 54 -3.78 2.59 -13.64
C LEU A 54 -4.06 1.21 -13.05
N THR A 55 -5.13 0.52 -13.48
CA THR A 55 -5.35 -0.88 -13.08
C THR A 55 -4.18 -1.74 -13.53
N ASN A 56 -3.73 -1.60 -14.78
CA ASN A 56 -2.52 -2.26 -15.28
C ASN A 56 -1.39 -1.25 -15.36
N VAL A 57 -0.23 -1.60 -14.83
CA VAL A 57 0.98 -0.78 -14.90
C VAL A 57 1.95 -1.42 -15.89
N TYR A 58 2.50 -0.63 -16.80
CA TYR A 58 3.39 -1.11 -17.87
C TYR A 58 4.80 -0.55 -17.77
N ASN A 59 5.01 0.47 -16.94
CA ASN A 59 6.31 1.06 -16.69
C ASN A 59 6.43 1.58 -15.24
N LEU A 60 7.65 1.94 -14.85
CA LEU A 60 7.95 2.41 -13.50
C LEU A 60 7.21 3.71 -13.13
N SER A 61 6.93 4.59 -14.10
CA SER A 61 6.20 5.84 -13.84
C SER A 61 4.74 5.55 -13.48
N GLU A 62 4.07 4.70 -14.26
CA GLU A 62 2.70 4.28 -14.00
C GLU A 62 2.58 3.54 -12.67
N MET A 63 3.55 2.67 -12.35
CA MET A 63 3.59 1.99 -11.06
C MET A 63 3.73 2.96 -9.90
N ARG A 64 4.61 3.98 -10.03
CA ARG A 64 4.75 5.03 -9.03
C ARG A 64 3.45 5.79 -8.83
N ASP A 65 2.82 6.22 -9.92
CA ASP A 65 1.57 6.99 -9.88
C ASP A 65 0.44 6.16 -9.25
N ALA A 66 0.39 4.86 -9.56
CA ALA A 66 -0.57 3.95 -8.97
C ALA A 66 -0.36 3.81 -7.45
N PHE A 67 0.89 3.65 -7.00
CA PHE A 67 1.21 3.58 -5.56
C PHE A 67 0.82 4.85 -4.80
N LEU A 68 1.03 6.02 -5.41
CA LEU A 68 0.61 7.29 -4.82
C LEU A 68 -0.91 7.39 -4.72
N LYS A 69 -1.66 6.93 -5.74
CA LYS A 69 -3.14 6.84 -5.67
C LYS A 69 -3.63 5.84 -4.63
N LEU A 70 -2.87 4.78 -4.38
CA LEU A 70 -3.10 3.81 -3.31
C LEU A 70 -2.64 4.33 -1.94
N HIS A 71 -2.18 5.58 -1.84
CA HIS A 71 -1.73 6.21 -0.61
C HIS A 71 -0.54 5.53 0.07
N ILE A 72 0.27 4.80 -0.69
CA ILE A 72 1.59 4.36 -0.25
C ILE A 72 2.49 5.60 -0.05
N LYS A 73 3.34 5.59 0.98
CA LYS A 73 4.24 6.71 1.28
C LYS A 73 5.12 7.05 0.06
N PRO A 74 5.29 8.35 -0.27
CA PRO A 74 6.04 8.74 -1.47
C PRO A 74 7.49 8.24 -1.53
N ASP A 75 8.18 8.20 -0.39
CA ASP A 75 9.56 7.70 -0.28
C ASP A 75 9.64 6.21 -0.57
N LEU A 76 8.68 5.42 -0.09
CA LEU A 76 8.57 4.00 -0.38
C LEU A 76 8.23 3.75 -1.85
N ALA A 77 7.25 4.48 -2.39
CA ALA A 77 6.88 4.37 -3.79
C ALA A 77 8.09 4.66 -4.70
N GLU A 78 8.84 5.73 -4.40
CA GLU A 78 10.04 6.10 -5.12
C GLU A 78 11.18 5.07 -4.95
N ALA A 79 11.37 4.54 -3.75
CA ALA A 79 12.39 3.53 -3.48
C ALA A 79 12.14 2.22 -4.24
N ILE A 80 10.88 1.80 -4.38
CA ILE A 80 10.52 0.62 -5.16
C ILE A 80 10.76 0.89 -6.64
N THR A 81 10.31 2.04 -7.15
CA THR A 81 10.43 2.35 -8.58
C THR A 81 11.85 2.68 -9.02
N LYS A 82 12.73 3.09 -8.11
CA LYS A 82 14.15 3.34 -8.39
C LYS A 82 15.06 2.13 -8.16
N ARG A 83 14.53 1.03 -7.62
CA ARG A 83 15.36 -0.15 -7.33
C ARG A 83 15.79 -0.78 -8.66
N SER A 84 17.09 -0.78 -8.92
CA SER A 84 17.68 -1.41 -10.10
C SER A 84 17.25 -2.87 -10.19
N GLY A 85 16.69 -3.30 -11.34
CA GLY A 85 16.36 -4.71 -11.60
C GLY A 85 14.88 -5.06 -11.65
N HIS A 86 13.96 -4.09 -11.64
CA HIS A 86 12.59 -4.36 -12.05
C HIS A 86 12.54 -4.54 -13.58
N ASP A 87 12.22 -5.76 -14.01
CA ASP A 87 11.93 -6.05 -15.41
C ASP A 87 10.51 -5.56 -15.70
N GLU A 88 10.40 -4.41 -16.40
CA GLU A 88 9.11 -3.83 -16.78
C GLU A 88 8.24 -4.80 -17.59
N GLN A 89 8.85 -5.80 -18.24
CA GLN A 89 8.10 -6.85 -18.95
C GLN A 89 7.19 -7.67 -18.02
N GLN A 90 7.49 -7.71 -16.71
CA GLN A 90 6.71 -8.44 -15.74
C GLN A 90 5.54 -7.63 -15.15
N PHE A 91 5.49 -6.32 -15.39
CA PHE A 91 4.50 -5.45 -14.76
C PHE A 91 3.07 -5.73 -15.23
N GLY A 92 2.88 -6.04 -16.51
CA GLY A 92 1.58 -6.36 -17.09
C GLY A 92 0.97 -7.71 -16.62
N HIS A 93 1.65 -8.49 -15.79
CA HIS A 93 1.13 -9.74 -15.24
C HIS A 93 0.29 -9.57 -13.97
N ARG A 94 0.31 -8.36 -13.39
CA ARG A 94 -0.37 -8.05 -12.14
C ARG A 94 -1.01 -6.68 -12.24
N ASP A 95 -2.12 -6.51 -11.53
CA ASP A 95 -2.70 -5.17 -11.39
C ASP A 95 -1.90 -4.33 -10.37
N ALA A 96 -2.17 -3.03 -10.35
CA ALA A 96 -1.49 -2.12 -9.43
C ALA A 96 -1.75 -2.43 -7.95
N VAL A 97 -2.92 -2.99 -7.60
CA VAL A 97 -3.24 -3.37 -6.22
C VAL A 97 -2.36 -4.53 -5.80
N GLU A 98 -2.23 -5.57 -6.62
CA GLU A 98 -1.34 -6.70 -6.34
C GLU A 98 0.11 -6.27 -6.14
N TRP A 99 0.61 -5.37 -6.99
CA TRP A 99 1.96 -4.80 -6.82
C TRP A 99 2.11 -4.03 -5.51
N ALA A 100 1.09 -3.25 -5.14
CA ALA A 100 1.08 -2.50 -3.89
C ALA A 100 1.01 -3.43 -2.67
N VAL A 101 0.21 -4.50 -2.73
CA VAL A 101 0.11 -5.51 -1.67
C VAL A 101 1.46 -6.19 -1.44
N ILE A 102 2.18 -6.57 -2.50
CA ILE A 102 3.53 -7.13 -2.40
C ILE A 102 4.48 -6.13 -1.71
N ALA A 103 4.40 -4.86 -2.10
CA ALA A 103 5.24 -3.80 -1.53
C ALA A 103 5.01 -3.61 -0.03
N ILE A 104 3.75 -3.42 0.39
CA ILE A 104 3.42 -3.17 1.79
C ILE A 104 3.61 -4.41 2.67
N SER A 105 3.40 -5.61 2.12
CA SER A 105 3.72 -6.89 2.78
C SER A 105 5.21 -6.98 3.12
N GLY A 106 6.07 -6.63 2.15
CA GLY A 106 7.52 -6.62 2.36
C GLY A 106 7.96 -5.62 3.43
N GLN A 107 7.28 -4.48 3.56
CA GLN A 107 7.54 -3.52 4.65
C GLN A 107 7.05 -4.03 6.00
N HIS A 108 5.84 -4.57 6.05
CA HIS A 108 5.27 -5.12 7.27
C HIS A 108 6.16 -6.23 7.87
N GLN A 109 6.68 -7.13 7.02
CA GLN A 109 7.62 -8.19 7.43
C GLN A 109 8.97 -7.66 7.94
N ARG A 110 9.41 -6.48 7.47
CA ARG A 110 10.63 -5.84 7.98
C ARG A 110 10.37 -5.16 9.32
N ALA A 111 9.23 -4.47 9.44
CA ALA A 111 8.82 -3.80 10.66
C ALA A 111 8.57 -4.78 11.82
N SER A 112 8.05 -5.98 11.53
CA SER A 112 7.80 -7.01 12.56
C SER A 112 9.06 -7.75 13.02
N LYS A 113 10.18 -7.60 12.32
CA LYS A 113 11.49 -8.19 12.69
C LYS A 113 12.43 -7.20 13.38
N ALA A 114 12.09 -5.93 13.43
CA ALA A 114 12.85 -4.84 14.04
C ALA A 114 12.40 -4.61 15.49
#